data_AF-A0A397S3Z9-F1
#
_entry.id   AF-A0A397S3Z9-F1
#
_cell.length_a   1.000
_cell.length_b   1.000
_cell.length_c   1.000
_cell.angle_alpha   90.00
_cell.angle_beta   90.00
_cell.angle_gamma   90.00
#
_symmetry.space_group_name_H-M   'P 1'
#
loop_
_entity.id
_entity.type
_entity.pdbx_description
1 polymer ?
#
loop_
_entity_poly.entity_id
_entity_poly.type
_entity_poly.pdbx_seq_one_letter_code
_entity_poly.pdbx_strand_id
1 'polypeptide(L)'
;MDLWKVDGKKVDEEENNLKEFTEKQLNDDEPPRKRPRLVRALDGEDVEQAFHNPQEITIIEQVENKSLFIMEFMIYGAQASLIIRPRRFGKSTNLLMLRTFLSPTFSEQEKKSRLELFQKLKIYQFDWFIKLYFGNWPVIYDLDDRTWATMINTIKDRISGLYKQHTYILDSMQILTCDKENFNTIMTGTQNRSLLIDSLTSLARHLNIYFHVKPIILIDEYDWPMEHAGDFYEEANSFFRSMYSSVAKDNEYVHKILFVGLLQLGQSNFLSGLNNVVAYPMHISSNSYGRTSFSDAFGFTETEVKSLLEEKKLSNKLDDLRSYYNGYNTSTHIHIFNPHSIISYLYNNNMIKDYWINSGPSTTLVKYLKKCGPAIEGLPDNILFSYLPDSDISVNIKLQENL
;
A
#
# COMPACT_ATOMS: atom_id res chain seq x y z
N MET A 1 12.21 -19.54 -15.04
CA MET A 1 13.45 -18.85 -15.43
C MET A 1 13.51 -18.48 -16.93
N ASP A 2 12.38 -18.47 -17.67
CA ASP A 2 12.36 -18.04 -19.08
C ASP A 2 11.09 -17.21 -19.39
N LEU A 3 11.00 -16.01 -18.80
CA LEU A 3 10.07 -14.95 -19.24
C LEU A 3 10.82 -13.66 -19.64
N TRP A 4 12.16 -13.73 -19.76
CA TRP A 4 13.05 -12.58 -20.00
C TRP A 4 13.97 -12.78 -21.21
N LYS A 5 13.55 -13.57 -22.22
CA LYS A 5 14.21 -13.58 -23.53
C LYS A 5 13.39 -12.73 -24.50
N VAL A 6 13.89 -11.53 -24.76
CA VAL A 6 13.42 -10.63 -25.82
C VAL A 6 14.16 -11.01 -27.10
N ASP A 7 13.41 -11.30 -28.16
CA ASP A 7 13.94 -11.66 -29.48
C ASP A 7 14.90 -10.59 -30.02
N GLY A 8 16.04 -11.05 -30.50
CA GLY A 8 17.22 -10.25 -30.80
C GLY A 8 17.02 -9.07 -31.75
N LYS A 9 17.73 -7.96 -31.40
CA LYS A 9 17.89 -6.62 -32.03
C LYS A 9 16.99 -5.56 -31.35
N LYS A 10 17.48 -4.52 -30.66
CA LYS A 10 18.80 -3.94 -30.34
C LYS A 10 18.70 -3.37 -28.92
N VAL A 11 19.62 -3.72 -28.02
CA VAL A 11 19.73 -3.18 -26.63
C VAL A 11 20.66 -1.96 -26.57
N ASP A 12 21.31 -1.60 -27.68
CA ASP A 12 22.44 -0.66 -27.66
C ASP A 12 22.04 0.82 -27.47
N GLU A 13 20.82 1.25 -27.78
CA GLU A 13 20.41 2.66 -27.63
C GLU A 13 19.92 3.00 -26.20
N GLU A 14 19.25 2.08 -25.51
CA GLU A 14 18.83 2.29 -24.11
C GLU A 14 20.00 2.11 -23.13
N GLU A 15 20.92 1.18 -23.38
CA GLU A 15 22.15 1.05 -22.58
C GLU A 15 23.06 2.27 -22.69
N ASN A 16 23.15 2.90 -23.87
CA ASN A 16 23.96 4.10 -24.06
C ASN A 16 23.35 5.33 -23.38
N ASN A 17 22.02 5.47 -23.40
CA ASN A 17 21.33 6.51 -22.64
C ASN A 17 21.48 6.31 -21.12
N LEU A 18 21.47 5.06 -20.64
CA LEU A 18 21.71 4.72 -19.23
C LEU A 18 23.18 4.96 -18.82
N LYS A 19 24.14 4.68 -19.71
CA LYS A 19 25.58 4.98 -19.51
C LYS A 19 25.87 6.48 -19.49
N GLU A 20 25.29 7.27 -20.39
CA GLU A 20 25.38 8.75 -20.34
C GLU A 20 24.73 9.32 -19.06
N PHE A 21 23.63 8.72 -18.58
CA PHE A 21 23.00 9.12 -17.32
C PHE A 21 23.85 8.77 -16.09
N THR A 22 24.57 7.62 -16.12
CA THR A 22 25.47 7.20 -15.03
C THR A 22 26.78 8.00 -15.02
N GLU A 23 27.37 8.31 -16.17
CA GLU A 23 28.60 9.12 -16.25
C GLU A 23 28.36 10.57 -15.82
N LYS A 24 27.16 11.13 -16.02
CA LYS A 24 26.81 12.46 -15.50
C LYS A 24 26.64 12.51 -13.98
N GLN A 25 26.17 11.43 -13.33
CA GLN A 25 26.03 11.38 -11.87
C GLN A 25 27.32 10.97 -11.13
N LEU A 26 28.28 10.33 -11.83
CA LEU A 26 29.57 9.94 -11.26
C LEU A 26 30.65 11.03 -11.36
N ASN A 27 30.45 12.06 -12.20
CA ASN A 27 31.39 13.16 -12.42
C ASN A 27 31.16 14.39 -11.51
N ASP A 28 30.18 14.37 -10.61
CA ASP A 28 30.12 15.34 -9.53
C ASP A 28 31.00 14.84 -8.37
N ASP A 29 32.10 15.55 -8.12
CA ASP A 29 33.03 15.42 -6.99
C ASP A 29 32.33 15.68 -5.62
N GLU A 30 31.19 15.04 -5.34
CA GLU A 30 30.60 15.04 -4.01
C GLU A 30 31.38 14.10 -3.08
N PRO A 31 31.93 14.60 -1.96
CA PRO A 31 32.65 13.75 -1.01
C PRO A 31 31.69 12.70 -0.41
N PRO A 32 32.21 11.56 0.07
CA PRO A 32 31.39 10.52 0.69
C PRO A 32 30.51 11.13 1.80
N ARG A 33 29.18 10.95 1.63
CA ARG A 33 28.13 11.55 2.45
C ARG A 33 28.40 11.36 3.94
N LYS A 34 28.50 12.46 4.70
CA LYS A 34 28.69 12.44 6.16
C LYS A 34 27.48 11.79 6.83
N ARG A 35 27.71 10.70 7.57
CA ARG A 35 26.69 10.04 8.40
C ARG A 35 26.29 10.96 9.56
N PRO A 36 24.98 11.16 9.82
CA PRO A 36 24.53 11.87 11.02
C PRO A 36 25.04 11.16 12.29
N ARG A 37 25.36 11.94 13.33
CA ARG A 37 25.79 11.38 14.63
C ARG A 37 24.61 10.68 15.30
N LEU A 38 24.87 9.49 15.84
CA LEU A 38 23.91 8.63 16.55
C LEU A 38 23.05 9.43 17.54
N VAL A 39 21.73 9.33 17.37
CA VAL A 39 20.73 9.64 18.40
C VAL A 39 19.73 8.48 18.40
N ARG A 40 19.41 8.01 19.61
CA ARG A 40 18.61 6.82 19.98
C ARG A 40 17.84 6.17 18.82
N ALA A 41 18.24 4.92 18.55
CA ALA A 41 17.46 3.98 17.77
C ALA A 41 16.00 4.00 18.25
N LEU A 42 15.05 3.98 17.31
CA LEU A 42 13.77 3.35 17.61
C LEU A 42 14.12 1.92 18.01
N ASP A 43 13.82 1.56 19.25
CA ASP A 43 14.16 0.25 19.78
C ASP A 43 13.54 -0.81 18.86
N GLY A 44 14.24 -1.93 18.65
CA GLY A 44 13.76 -3.03 17.81
C GLY A 44 12.38 -3.55 18.24
N GLU A 45 11.96 -3.24 19.47
CA GLU A 45 10.62 -3.47 19.99
C GLU A 45 9.51 -2.76 19.21
N ASP A 46 9.69 -1.55 18.65
CA ASP A 46 8.61 -0.89 17.89
C ASP A 46 8.37 -1.56 16.51
N VAL A 47 9.42 -2.16 15.94
CA VAL A 47 9.34 -3.00 14.75
C VAL A 47 8.87 -4.41 15.11
N GLU A 48 9.10 -4.92 16.31
CA GLU A 48 8.51 -6.20 16.76
C GLU A 48 7.04 -6.05 17.24
N GLN A 49 6.65 -4.87 17.73
CA GLN A 49 5.30 -4.53 18.19
C GLN A 49 4.35 -4.24 17.03
N ALA A 50 4.83 -3.64 15.93
CA ALA A 50 4.09 -3.56 14.68
C ALA A 50 3.87 -4.93 14.01
N PHE A 51 4.62 -5.96 14.45
CA PHE A 51 4.58 -7.34 13.96
C PHE A 51 4.20 -8.30 15.10
N HIS A 52 3.24 -7.88 15.94
CA HIS A 52 2.84 -8.59 17.15
C HIS A 52 2.19 -9.97 16.96
N ASN A 53 2.20 -10.50 15.73
CA ASN A 53 1.84 -11.88 15.50
C ASN A 53 3.01 -12.62 14.81
N PRO A 54 3.69 -13.56 15.49
CA PRO A 54 4.62 -14.50 14.87
C PRO A 54 4.01 -15.26 13.68
N GLN A 55 2.67 -15.32 13.61
CA GLN A 55 1.91 -15.86 12.49
C GLN A 55 2.00 -15.00 11.21
N GLU A 56 2.23 -13.69 11.32
CA GLU A 56 2.36 -12.77 10.17
C GLU A 56 3.77 -12.73 9.57
N ILE A 57 4.80 -12.99 10.38
CA ILE A 57 6.18 -13.11 9.90
C ILE A 57 6.35 -14.35 9.01
N THR A 58 5.59 -15.43 9.31
CA THR A 58 5.55 -16.63 8.46
C THR A 58 4.83 -16.36 7.12
N ILE A 59 3.89 -15.40 7.07
CA ILE A 59 3.21 -14.99 5.83
C ILE A 59 4.17 -14.27 4.88
N ILE A 60 5.18 -13.56 5.40
CA ILE A 60 6.18 -12.85 4.58
C ILE A 60 7.15 -13.82 3.89
N GLU A 61 7.45 -14.97 4.50
CA GLU A 61 8.34 -15.97 3.91
C GLU A 61 7.67 -16.90 2.89
N GLN A 62 6.33 -17.07 2.95
CA GLN A 62 5.62 -18.09 2.16
C GLN A 62 4.94 -17.59 0.87
N VAL A 63 4.88 -16.27 0.63
CA VAL A 63 4.48 -15.76 -0.69
C VAL A 63 5.72 -15.76 -1.57
N GLU A 64 5.64 -16.33 -2.78
CA GLU A 64 6.74 -16.48 -3.76
C GLU A 64 7.23 -15.15 -4.39
N ASN A 65 7.23 -14.12 -3.56
CA ASN A 65 7.97 -12.88 -3.51
C ASN A 65 7.49 -11.70 -4.36
N LYS A 66 6.46 -11.03 -3.83
CA LYS A 66 5.97 -9.73 -4.30
C LYS A 66 6.96 -8.58 -4.11
N SER A 67 8.17 -8.80 -3.58
CA SER A 67 9.17 -7.76 -3.33
C SER A 67 9.58 -6.95 -4.58
N LEU A 68 9.41 -7.51 -5.78
CA LEU A 68 9.59 -6.75 -7.03
C LEU A 68 8.63 -5.57 -7.17
N PHE A 69 7.54 -5.54 -6.40
CA PHE A 69 6.67 -4.38 -6.22
C PHE A 69 7.45 -3.11 -5.89
N ILE A 70 8.48 -3.22 -5.03
CA ILE A 70 9.30 -2.06 -4.63
C ILE A 70 10.01 -1.47 -5.85
N MET A 71 10.64 -2.32 -6.67
CA MET A 71 11.30 -1.89 -7.90
C MET A 71 10.30 -1.30 -8.89
N GLU A 72 9.16 -1.98 -9.07
CA GLU A 72 8.12 -1.53 -9.98
C GLU A 72 7.60 -0.14 -9.61
N PHE A 73 7.37 0.11 -8.32
CA PHE A 73 6.96 1.41 -7.81
C PHE A 73 8.06 2.47 -7.95
N MET A 74 9.30 2.14 -7.57
CA MET A 74 10.40 3.10 -7.58
C MET A 74 10.84 3.49 -9.00
N ILE A 75 10.82 2.57 -9.96
CA ILE A 75 11.29 2.83 -11.33
C ILE A 75 10.15 3.28 -12.23
N TYR A 76 9.03 2.55 -12.24
CA TYR A 76 7.95 2.74 -13.22
C TYR A 76 6.73 3.45 -12.66
N GLY A 77 6.58 3.50 -11.32
CA GLY A 77 5.49 4.22 -10.68
C GLY A 77 5.54 5.72 -10.98
N ALA A 78 4.36 6.32 -11.20
CA ALA A 78 4.23 7.77 -11.32
C ALA A 78 4.62 8.46 -10.01
N GLN A 79 4.89 9.78 -10.06
CA GLN A 79 5.18 10.58 -8.88
C GLN A 79 4.07 10.43 -7.83
N ALA A 80 2.81 10.46 -8.24
CA ALA A 80 1.68 10.13 -7.39
C ALA A 80 0.93 8.94 -7.99
N SER A 81 0.95 7.81 -7.27
CA SER A 81 0.38 6.54 -7.72
C SER A 81 -0.77 6.14 -6.79
N LEU A 82 -1.89 5.66 -7.35
CA LEU A 82 -3.02 5.11 -6.62
C LEU A 82 -3.25 3.65 -7.01
N ILE A 83 -3.03 2.72 -6.11
CA ILE A 83 -3.25 1.29 -6.35
C ILE A 83 -4.55 0.85 -5.69
N ILE A 84 -5.46 0.31 -6.51
CA ILE A 84 -6.80 -0.08 -6.09
C ILE A 84 -6.91 -1.59 -6.09
N ARG A 85 -7.07 -2.19 -4.92
CA ARG A 85 -7.17 -3.65 -4.76
C ARG A 85 -8.26 -4.01 -3.75
N PRO A 86 -8.93 -5.16 -3.90
CA PRO A 86 -9.97 -5.59 -2.97
C PRO A 86 -9.51 -5.70 -1.50
N ARG A 87 -10.46 -5.87 -0.58
CA ARG A 87 -10.16 -6.08 0.85
C ARG A 87 -9.26 -7.31 1.02
N ARG A 88 -8.31 -7.23 1.95
CA ARG A 88 -7.41 -8.34 2.31
C ARG A 88 -6.46 -8.83 1.20
N PHE A 89 -6.15 -7.98 0.22
CA PHE A 89 -5.21 -8.28 -0.87
C PHE A 89 -3.73 -8.04 -0.56
N GLY A 90 -3.37 -7.79 0.70
CA GLY A 90 -1.99 -7.50 1.11
C GLY A 90 -1.54 -6.06 0.85
N LYS A 91 -2.48 -5.10 0.81
CA LYS A 91 -2.18 -3.67 0.60
C LYS A 91 -1.24 -3.12 1.67
N SER A 92 -1.65 -3.18 2.93
CA SER A 92 -0.89 -2.75 4.09
C SER A 92 0.45 -3.52 4.21
N THR A 93 0.43 -4.82 3.94
CA THR A 93 1.64 -5.67 3.94
C THR A 93 2.68 -5.17 2.92
N ASN A 94 2.25 -4.86 1.69
CA ASN A 94 3.14 -4.34 0.66
C ASN A 94 3.65 -2.92 0.99
N LEU A 95 2.81 -2.06 1.58
CA LEU A 95 3.25 -0.75 2.05
C LEU A 95 4.28 -0.87 3.17
N LEU A 96 4.08 -1.79 4.12
CA LEU A 96 5.02 -2.07 5.19
C LEU A 96 6.34 -2.61 4.63
N MET A 97 6.30 -3.55 3.70
CA MET A 97 7.49 -4.06 3.01
C MET A 97 8.27 -2.93 2.31
N LEU A 98 7.55 -2.03 1.61
CA LEU A 98 8.13 -0.88 0.94
C LEU A 98 8.76 0.10 1.95
N ARG A 99 8.05 0.42 3.04
CA ARG A 99 8.55 1.25 4.16
C ARG A 99 9.83 0.65 4.75
N THR A 100 9.81 -0.62 5.10
CA THR A 100 10.95 -1.33 5.71
C THR A 100 12.16 -1.34 4.77
N PHE A 101 11.95 -1.50 3.45
CA PHE A 101 13.06 -1.48 2.50
C PHE A 101 13.71 -0.09 2.37
N LEU A 102 12.90 0.96 2.33
CA LEU A 102 13.31 2.31 1.97
C LEU A 102 13.79 3.16 3.15
N SER A 103 13.13 3.03 4.32
CA SER A 103 13.29 3.96 5.46
C SER A 103 14.75 4.11 5.90
N PRO A 104 15.23 5.27 6.36
CA PRO A 104 16.61 5.42 6.78
C PRO A 104 16.98 4.44 7.91
N THR A 105 18.21 3.95 7.91
CA THR A 105 18.81 3.28 9.08
C THR A 105 19.78 4.21 9.78
N PHE A 106 19.78 4.18 11.11
CA PHE A 106 20.64 5.04 11.94
C PHE A 106 21.86 4.31 12.49
N SER A 107 21.94 2.99 12.32
CA SER A 107 23.13 2.20 12.66
C SER A 107 23.44 1.12 11.61
N GLU A 108 24.71 0.69 11.54
CA GLU A 108 25.10 -0.42 10.68
C GLU A 108 24.46 -1.75 11.10
N GLN A 109 24.25 -1.95 12.41
CA GLN A 109 23.61 -3.14 12.93
C GLN A 109 22.14 -3.23 12.48
N GLU A 110 21.40 -2.12 12.57
CA GLU A 110 20.04 -2.01 12.07
C GLU A 110 20.00 -2.26 10.55
N LYS A 111 20.93 -1.65 9.80
CA LYS A 111 21.02 -1.83 8.35
C LYS A 111 21.22 -3.29 7.97
N LYS A 112 22.11 -3.99 8.67
CA LYS A 112 22.39 -5.41 8.45
C LYS A 112 21.18 -6.27 8.79
N SER A 113 20.63 -6.14 10.00
CA SER A 113 19.46 -6.89 10.46
C SER A 113 18.26 -6.71 9.52
N ARG A 114 18.01 -5.47 9.08
CA ARG A 114 16.91 -5.21 8.16
C ARG A 114 17.17 -5.75 6.76
N LEU A 115 18.41 -5.77 6.28
CA LEU A 115 18.76 -6.37 4.99
C LEU A 115 18.57 -7.89 5.02
N GLU A 116 18.78 -8.55 6.16
CA GLU A 116 18.53 -10.00 6.34
C GLU A 116 17.08 -10.38 6.05
N LEU A 117 16.11 -9.52 6.36
CA LEU A 117 14.70 -9.71 6.00
C LEU A 117 14.46 -9.83 4.49
N PHE A 118 15.34 -9.24 3.67
CA PHE A 118 15.21 -9.23 2.21
C PHE A 118 16.04 -10.32 1.51
N GLN A 119 16.96 -11.00 2.19
CA GLN A 119 17.92 -11.92 1.54
C GLN A 119 17.28 -13.06 0.76
N LYS A 120 16.14 -13.59 1.25
CA LYS A 120 15.39 -14.66 0.59
C LYS A 120 14.43 -14.13 -0.48
N LEU A 121 14.35 -12.81 -0.66
CA LEU A 121 13.37 -12.15 -1.51
C LEU A 121 13.89 -11.90 -2.93
N LYS A 122 13.00 -11.92 -3.93
CA LYS A 122 13.37 -11.72 -5.36
C LYS A 122 14.12 -10.41 -5.60
N ILE A 123 13.77 -9.35 -4.89
CA ILE A 123 14.47 -8.06 -4.98
C ILE A 123 15.96 -8.14 -4.63
N TYR A 124 16.36 -9.12 -3.81
CA TYR A 124 17.76 -9.31 -3.41
C TYR A 124 18.67 -9.74 -4.55
N GLN A 125 18.11 -10.26 -5.63
CA GLN A 125 18.85 -10.60 -6.84
C GLN A 125 19.33 -9.35 -7.61
N PHE A 126 18.85 -8.15 -7.24
CA PHE A 126 19.17 -6.89 -7.91
C PHE A 126 20.11 -6.04 -7.04
N ASP A 127 21.37 -6.45 -6.94
CA ASP A 127 22.41 -5.77 -6.14
C ASP A 127 22.49 -4.26 -6.37
N TRP A 128 22.39 -3.83 -7.63
CA TRP A 128 22.42 -2.42 -8.00
C TRP A 128 21.27 -1.63 -7.36
N PHE A 129 20.08 -2.23 -7.31
CA PHE A 129 18.88 -1.61 -6.78
C PHE A 129 18.96 -1.50 -5.24
N ILE A 130 19.44 -2.56 -4.58
CA ILE A 130 19.70 -2.54 -3.14
C ILE A 130 20.70 -1.43 -2.78
N LYS A 131 21.85 -1.37 -3.49
CA LYS A 131 22.88 -0.36 -3.22
C LYS A 131 22.35 1.08 -3.33
N LEU A 132 21.46 1.33 -4.29
CA LEU A 132 20.94 2.65 -4.57
C LEU A 132 19.79 3.06 -3.63
N TYR A 133 18.83 2.16 -3.38
CA TYR A 133 17.56 2.50 -2.74
C TYR A 133 17.41 1.99 -1.30
N PHE A 134 18.11 0.94 -0.89
CA PHE A 134 17.89 0.35 0.43
C PHE A 134 18.33 1.28 1.56
N GLY A 135 17.38 1.63 2.42
CA GLY A 135 17.63 2.39 3.64
C GLY A 135 18.06 3.84 3.48
N ASN A 136 17.74 4.47 2.35
CA ASN A 136 18.20 5.81 1.99
C ASN A 136 17.06 6.84 1.83
N TRP A 137 15.81 6.45 2.03
CA TRP A 137 14.64 7.28 1.69
C TRP A 137 13.76 7.50 2.90
N PRO A 138 13.57 8.75 3.37
CA PRO A 138 12.62 9.02 4.44
C PRO A 138 11.20 8.63 4.00
N VAL A 139 10.52 7.82 4.81
CA VAL A 139 9.16 7.34 4.52
C VAL A 139 8.19 7.88 5.55
N ILE A 140 7.13 8.53 5.09
CA ILE A 140 5.97 8.90 5.89
C ILE A 140 4.90 7.82 5.68
N TYR A 141 4.39 7.21 6.75
CA TYR A 141 3.39 6.13 6.70
C TYR A 141 2.22 6.42 7.65
N ASP A 142 0.99 6.42 7.11
CA ASP A 142 -0.25 6.65 7.87
C ASP A 142 -1.18 5.42 7.75
N LEU A 143 -1.67 4.92 8.90
CA LEU A 143 -2.47 3.68 9.06
C LEU A 143 -3.85 3.99 9.63
N ASP A 144 -4.90 3.25 9.24
CA ASP A 144 -6.29 3.48 9.67
C ASP A 144 -6.79 2.68 10.90
N ASP A 145 -7.73 3.26 11.64
CA ASP A 145 -8.42 2.76 12.84
C ASP A 145 -9.82 3.42 12.98
N ARG A 146 -10.74 2.67 13.58
CA ARG A 146 -12.17 2.71 13.30
C ARG A 146 -12.95 3.44 14.40
N THR A 147 -13.33 4.70 14.16
CA THR A 147 -14.69 5.22 14.48
C THR A 147 -14.92 6.68 14.00
N TRP A 148 -16.17 6.97 13.64
CA TRP A 148 -16.62 8.24 13.02
C TRP A 148 -16.69 9.43 14.00
N ALA A 149 -17.20 9.24 15.23
CA ALA A 149 -17.44 10.32 16.21
C ALA A 149 -16.17 11.06 16.65
N THR A 150 -15.00 10.47 16.38
CA THR A 150 -13.68 10.98 16.72
C THR A 150 -12.80 11.19 15.50
N MET A 151 -13.29 11.08 14.25
CA MET A 151 -12.45 11.06 13.04
C MET A 151 -11.38 12.17 13.03
N ILE A 152 -11.78 13.42 13.27
CA ILE A 152 -10.83 14.54 13.29
C ILE A 152 -9.82 14.46 14.45
N ASN A 153 -10.22 13.92 15.61
CA ASN A 153 -9.33 13.71 16.74
C ASN A 153 -8.38 12.54 16.48
N THR A 154 -8.86 11.45 15.90
CA THR A 154 -8.04 10.32 15.45
C THR A 154 -6.99 10.78 14.43
N ILE A 155 -7.35 11.63 13.46
CA ILE A 155 -6.39 12.23 12.53
C ILE A 155 -5.34 13.07 13.27
N LYS A 156 -5.77 13.92 14.22
CA LYS A 156 -4.83 14.72 15.03
C LYS A 156 -3.87 13.84 15.82
N ASP A 157 -4.36 12.78 16.44
CA ASP A 157 -3.56 11.84 17.23
C ASP A 157 -2.55 11.08 16.35
N ARG A 158 -2.94 10.70 15.13
CA ARG A 158 -2.03 10.07 14.17
C ARG A 158 -0.97 11.01 13.66
N ILE A 159 -1.36 12.20 13.22
CA ILE A 159 -0.40 13.21 12.77
C ILE A 159 0.55 13.56 13.94
N SER A 160 0.04 13.67 15.17
CA SER A 160 0.86 13.82 16.38
C SER A 160 1.84 12.65 16.55
N GLY A 161 1.37 11.41 16.46
CA GLY A 161 2.19 10.20 16.54
C GLY A 161 3.28 10.14 15.48
N LEU A 162 2.93 10.47 14.24
CA LEU A 162 3.86 10.57 13.11
C LEU A 162 4.94 11.62 13.40
N TYR A 163 4.58 12.81 13.88
CA TYR A 163 5.56 13.83 14.25
C TYR A 163 6.45 13.38 15.41
N LYS A 164 5.92 12.64 16.40
CA LYS A 164 6.72 12.09 17.51
C LYS A 164 7.81 11.13 17.02
N GLN A 165 7.52 10.31 16.00
CA GLN A 165 8.49 9.41 15.36
C GLN A 165 9.65 10.17 14.68
N HIS A 166 9.47 11.46 14.40
CA HIS A 166 10.42 12.31 13.70
C HIS A 166 11.03 13.41 14.57
N THR A 167 10.97 13.28 15.90
CA THR A 167 11.52 14.27 16.85
C THR A 167 13.02 14.49 16.71
N TYR A 168 13.78 13.50 16.25
CA TYR A 168 15.23 13.59 15.96
C TYR A 168 15.59 14.72 14.98
N ILE A 169 14.61 15.18 14.18
CA ILE A 169 14.78 16.26 13.23
C ILE A 169 14.97 17.61 13.95
N LEU A 170 14.36 17.79 15.12
CA LEU A 170 14.39 19.05 15.89
C LEU A 170 15.77 19.40 16.43
N ASP A 171 16.65 18.39 16.59
CA ASP A 171 18.04 18.56 17.02
C ASP A 171 18.91 19.18 15.91
N SER A 172 18.41 19.24 14.66
CA SER A 172 19.12 19.88 13.56
C SER A 172 19.17 21.40 13.70
N MET A 173 20.34 21.98 13.43
CA MET A 173 20.53 23.43 13.33
C MET A 173 19.99 24.01 12.01
N GLN A 174 19.64 23.17 11.03
CA GLN A 174 19.18 23.61 9.71
C GLN A 174 17.70 24.01 9.68
N ILE A 175 16.96 23.77 10.76
CA ILE A 175 15.53 24.05 10.85
C ILE A 175 15.30 25.34 11.60
N LEU A 176 14.53 26.24 10.99
CA LEU A 176 14.21 27.56 11.53
C LEU A 176 13.38 27.45 12.81
N THR A 177 13.48 28.45 13.70
CA THR A 177 12.75 28.45 14.98
C THR A 177 11.23 28.37 14.79
N CYS A 178 10.67 29.12 13.84
CA CYS A 178 9.23 29.08 13.52
C CYS A 178 8.78 27.70 13.01
N ASP A 179 9.64 26.99 12.28
CA ASP A 179 9.36 25.63 11.82
C ASP A 179 9.33 24.63 12.97
N LYS A 180 10.25 24.80 13.94
CA LYS A 180 10.24 24.00 15.19
C LYS A 180 8.98 24.27 16.02
N GLU A 181 8.51 25.51 16.09
CA GLU A 181 7.27 25.87 16.79
C GLU A 181 6.04 25.22 16.13
N ASN A 182 5.93 25.30 14.80
CA ASN A 182 4.87 24.62 14.05
C ASN A 182 4.93 23.10 14.22
N PHE A 183 6.13 22.52 14.15
CA PHE A 183 6.34 21.09 14.38
C PHE A 183 5.86 20.68 15.77
N ASN A 184 6.26 21.41 16.80
CA ASN A 184 5.84 21.15 18.18
C ASN A 184 4.33 21.31 18.35
N THR A 185 3.72 22.32 17.71
CA THR A 185 2.26 22.54 17.74
C THR A 185 1.48 21.40 17.12
N ILE A 186 1.96 20.84 16.00
CA ILE A 186 1.35 19.67 15.36
C ILE A 186 1.56 18.43 16.23
N MET A 187 2.78 18.24 16.74
CA MET A 187 3.17 17.11 17.60
C MET A 187 2.36 17.05 18.91
N THR A 188 1.97 18.18 19.49
CA THR A 188 1.16 18.22 20.72
C THR A 188 -0.36 18.19 20.49
N GLY A 189 -0.80 18.13 19.23
CA GLY A 189 -2.22 18.03 18.87
C GLY A 189 -2.84 19.39 18.51
N THR A 190 -2.55 19.85 17.29
CA THR A 190 -3.06 21.14 16.79
C THR A 190 -4.59 21.17 16.62
N GLN A 191 -5.20 22.30 16.95
CA GLN A 191 -6.59 22.62 16.59
C GLN A 191 -6.70 23.43 15.30
N ASN A 192 -5.57 23.92 14.78
CA ASN A 192 -5.53 24.70 13.56
C ASN A 192 -5.70 23.78 12.34
N ARG A 193 -6.84 23.90 11.66
CA ARG A 193 -7.19 23.08 10.49
C ARG A 193 -6.19 23.23 9.35
N SER A 194 -5.67 24.43 9.11
CA SER A 194 -4.68 24.66 8.04
C SER A 194 -3.36 23.97 8.35
N LEU A 195 -2.85 24.09 9.58
CA LEU A 195 -1.65 23.36 10.00
C LEU A 195 -1.84 21.84 9.90
N LEU A 196 -3.03 21.34 10.19
CA LEU A 196 -3.33 19.92 10.05
C LEU A 196 -3.36 19.49 8.58
N ILE A 197 -4.02 20.25 7.70
CA ILE A 197 -4.06 19.99 6.25
C ILE A 197 -2.65 19.98 5.64
N ASP A 198 -1.79 20.91 6.06
CA ASP A 198 -0.42 21.05 5.55
C ASP A 198 0.62 20.21 6.33
N SER A 199 0.18 19.40 7.29
CA SER A 199 1.07 18.67 8.19
C SER A 199 1.99 17.68 7.48
N LEU A 200 1.47 16.93 6.50
CA LEU A 200 2.28 15.98 5.73
C LEU A 200 3.29 16.71 4.83
N THR A 201 2.88 17.81 4.20
CA THR A 201 3.76 18.67 3.40
C THR A 201 4.87 19.29 4.23
N SER A 202 4.53 19.80 5.41
CA SER A 202 5.49 20.39 6.35
C SER A 202 6.50 19.36 6.83
N LEU A 203 6.04 18.16 7.19
CA LEU A 203 6.93 17.07 7.59
C LEU A 203 7.84 16.64 6.44
N ALA A 204 7.31 16.54 5.22
CA ALA A 204 8.08 16.19 4.04
C ALA A 204 9.22 17.20 3.79
N ARG A 205 8.93 18.51 3.93
CA ARG A 205 9.93 19.57 3.87
C ARG A 205 11.00 19.42 4.96
N HIS A 206 10.61 19.19 6.22
CA HIS A 206 11.58 19.02 7.31
C HIS A 206 12.48 17.80 7.10
N LEU A 207 11.92 16.68 6.62
CA LEU A 207 12.70 15.49 6.26
C LEU A 207 13.64 15.76 5.10
N ASN A 208 13.19 16.50 4.09
CA ASN A 208 14.04 16.88 2.96
C ASN A 208 15.22 17.77 3.40
N ILE A 209 14.98 18.75 4.28
CA ILE A 209 16.05 19.58 4.85
C ILE A 209 17.03 18.70 5.63
N TYR A 210 16.54 17.82 6.50
CA TYR A 210 17.39 16.99 7.37
C TYR A 210 18.22 15.94 6.61
N PHE A 211 17.60 15.22 5.67
CA PHE A 211 18.25 14.11 4.96
C PHE A 211 18.85 14.53 3.61
N HIS A 212 18.57 15.74 3.12
CA HIS A 212 18.89 16.20 1.76
C HIS A 212 18.32 15.29 0.66
N VAL A 213 17.27 14.53 0.97
CA VAL A 213 16.59 13.60 0.07
C VAL A 213 15.09 13.83 0.18
N LYS A 214 14.39 13.89 -0.96
CA LYS A 214 12.93 14.08 -0.98
C LYS A 214 12.25 12.81 -0.44
N PRO A 215 11.44 12.87 0.63
CA PRO A 215 10.71 11.72 1.17
C PRO A 215 9.76 11.04 0.19
N ILE A 216 9.42 9.80 0.52
CA ILE A 216 8.34 9.04 -0.08
C ILE A 216 7.19 9.00 0.93
N ILE A 217 5.95 9.25 0.46
CA ILE A 217 4.76 9.21 1.31
C ILE A 217 3.92 8.00 0.94
N LEU A 218 3.53 7.21 1.94
CA LEU A 218 2.71 6.02 1.80
C LEU A 218 1.42 6.23 2.59
N ILE A 219 0.28 6.16 1.90
CA ILE A 219 -1.05 6.41 2.47
C ILE A 219 -1.88 5.14 2.29
N ASP A 220 -2.13 4.44 3.40
CA ASP A 220 -3.02 3.28 3.43
C ASP A 220 -4.48 3.72 3.60
N GLU A 221 -5.39 2.90 3.08
CA GLU A 221 -6.84 3.09 3.16
C GLU A 221 -7.32 4.53 2.91
N TYR A 222 -6.76 5.20 1.88
CA TYR A 222 -7.02 6.62 1.59
C TYR A 222 -8.51 6.98 1.43
N ASP A 223 -9.32 5.99 1.04
CA ASP A 223 -10.75 6.08 0.79
C ASP A 223 -11.62 5.75 2.01
N TRP A 224 -11.02 5.22 3.08
CA TRP A 224 -11.74 4.85 4.30
C TRP A 224 -12.49 6.02 4.95
N PRO A 225 -11.93 7.24 5.05
CA PRO A 225 -12.67 8.35 5.62
C PRO A 225 -13.92 8.68 4.81
N MET A 226 -13.86 8.52 3.48
CA MET A 226 -15.00 8.75 2.58
C MET A 226 -16.07 7.68 2.73
N GLU A 227 -15.68 6.41 2.92
CA GLU A 227 -16.61 5.30 3.14
C GLU A 227 -17.36 5.45 4.48
N HIS A 228 -16.71 6.02 5.50
CA HIS A 228 -17.23 6.05 6.88
C HIS A 228 -17.74 7.42 7.33
N ALA A 229 -17.72 8.44 6.47
CA ALA A 229 -18.13 9.80 6.83
C ALA A 229 -19.64 9.99 7.08
N GLY A 230 -20.49 9.10 6.54
CA GLY A 230 -21.95 9.22 6.67
C GLY A 230 -22.45 10.60 6.23
N ASP A 231 -23.16 11.29 7.12
CA ASP A 231 -23.76 12.61 6.86
C ASP A 231 -22.72 13.75 6.71
N PHE A 232 -21.47 13.52 7.09
CA PHE A 232 -20.39 14.50 7.04
C PHE A 232 -19.44 14.26 5.86
N TYR A 233 -19.89 13.48 4.88
CA TYR A 233 -19.14 13.18 3.67
C TYR A 233 -18.48 14.41 3.06
N GLU A 234 -19.22 15.52 2.92
CA GLU A 234 -18.67 16.74 2.31
C GLU A 234 -17.56 17.39 3.13
N GLU A 235 -17.65 17.37 4.46
CA GLU A 235 -16.60 17.94 5.32
C GLU A 235 -15.33 17.09 5.26
N ALA A 236 -15.48 15.77 5.37
CA ALA A 236 -14.36 14.83 5.30
C ALA A 236 -13.72 14.87 3.89
N ASN A 237 -14.54 14.86 2.84
CA ASN A 237 -14.12 14.98 1.43
C ASN A 237 -13.32 16.26 1.21
N SER A 238 -13.82 17.40 1.67
CA SER A 238 -13.12 18.69 1.58
C SER A 238 -11.77 18.67 2.31
N PHE A 239 -11.73 18.11 3.53
CA PHE A 239 -10.52 18.01 4.34
C PHE A 239 -9.43 17.14 3.67
N PHE A 240 -9.76 15.87 3.40
CA PHE A 240 -8.79 14.90 2.85
C PHE A 240 -8.39 15.25 1.44
N ARG A 241 -9.29 15.79 0.62
CA ARG A 241 -8.94 16.31 -0.69
C ARG A 241 -7.88 17.41 -0.56
N SER A 242 -8.05 18.35 0.36
CA SER A 242 -7.09 19.44 0.55
C SER A 242 -5.73 18.91 1.03
N MET A 243 -5.73 18.02 2.01
CA MET A 243 -4.51 17.40 2.56
C MET A 243 -3.77 16.55 1.53
N TYR A 244 -4.46 15.71 0.76
CA TYR A 244 -3.81 14.89 -0.26
C TYR A 244 -3.37 15.72 -1.47
N SER A 245 -4.10 16.78 -1.81
CA SER A 245 -3.69 17.71 -2.87
C SER A 245 -2.40 18.44 -2.49
N SER A 246 -2.26 18.86 -1.22
CA SER A 246 -1.08 19.60 -0.75
C SER A 246 0.21 18.79 -0.87
N VAL A 247 0.13 17.46 -0.77
CA VAL A 247 1.30 16.58 -0.99
C VAL A 247 1.44 16.12 -2.44
N ALA A 248 0.35 15.90 -3.18
CA ALA A 248 0.41 15.25 -4.50
C ALA A 248 0.53 16.20 -5.71
N LYS A 249 0.11 17.47 -5.60
CA LYS A 249 0.13 18.43 -6.72
C LYS A 249 1.33 19.38 -6.71
N ASP A 250 1.62 19.98 -5.56
CA ASP A 250 2.47 21.18 -5.48
C ASP A 250 3.62 21.02 -4.47
N ASN A 251 4.08 19.79 -4.24
CA ASN A 251 5.10 19.52 -3.23
C ASN A 251 6.46 19.18 -3.85
N GLU A 252 7.31 20.20 -3.98
CA GLU A 252 8.68 20.05 -4.45
C GLU A 252 9.56 19.20 -3.51
N TYR A 253 9.15 19.01 -2.26
CA TYR A 253 9.88 18.26 -1.24
C TYR A 253 9.59 16.75 -1.28
N VAL A 254 8.63 16.29 -2.08
CA VAL A 254 8.24 14.88 -2.13
C VAL A 254 8.77 14.21 -3.41
N HIS A 255 9.38 13.03 -3.24
CA HIS A 255 9.88 12.25 -4.37
C HIS A 255 8.75 11.47 -5.04
N LYS A 256 8.02 10.67 -4.25
CA LYS A 256 6.86 9.90 -4.70
C LYS A 256 5.82 9.76 -3.60
N ILE A 257 4.58 9.54 -4.00
CA ILE A 257 3.44 9.22 -3.15
C ILE A 257 2.75 7.96 -3.66
N LEU A 258 2.43 7.06 -2.74
CA LEU A 258 1.62 5.90 -3.01
C LEU A 258 0.38 5.89 -2.13
N PHE A 259 -0.78 5.97 -2.76
CA PHE A 259 -2.07 5.70 -2.15
C PHE A 259 -2.45 4.25 -2.44
N VAL A 260 -2.98 3.55 -1.44
CA VAL A 260 -3.62 2.25 -1.65
C VAL A 260 -5.02 2.25 -1.03
N GLY A 261 -5.98 1.62 -1.69
CA GLY A 261 -7.37 1.63 -1.24
C GLY A 261 -8.29 0.67 -1.98
N LEU A 262 -9.60 0.75 -1.70
CA LEU A 262 -10.62 -0.12 -2.29
C LEU A 262 -11.34 0.53 -3.47
N LEU A 263 -11.67 1.80 -3.36
CA LEU A 263 -12.49 2.53 -4.29
C LEU A 263 -11.62 3.37 -5.22
N GLN A 264 -12.09 3.56 -6.46
CA GLN A 264 -11.63 4.65 -7.31
C GLN A 264 -12.62 5.79 -7.11
N LEU A 265 -12.23 6.85 -6.39
CA LEU A 265 -13.11 7.99 -6.12
C LEU A 265 -13.32 8.90 -7.35
N GLY A 266 -13.43 8.32 -8.55
CA GLY A 266 -13.47 9.02 -9.83
C GLY A 266 -14.81 9.61 -10.24
N GLN A 267 -15.90 9.25 -9.56
CA GLN A 267 -17.22 9.89 -9.75
C GLN A 267 -17.56 10.92 -8.66
N SER A 268 -16.77 10.97 -7.57
CA SER A 268 -16.87 12.05 -6.60
C SER A 268 -15.87 13.15 -6.94
N ASN A 269 -16.18 14.40 -6.62
CA ASN A 269 -15.31 15.55 -6.83
C ASN A 269 -13.92 15.43 -6.15
N PHE A 270 -13.63 14.35 -5.42
CA PHE A 270 -12.38 14.08 -4.71
C PHE A 270 -11.15 14.07 -5.64
N LEU A 271 -11.18 13.29 -6.73
CA LEU A 271 -10.04 13.19 -7.65
C LEU A 271 -9.83 14.43 -8.53
N SER A 272 -10.80 15.35 -8.64
CA SER A 272 -10.55 16.65 -9.30
C SER A 272 -9.49 17.48 -8.54
N GLY A 273 -9.32 17.22 -7.23
CA GLY A 273 -8.20 17.71 -6.42
C GLY A 273 -6.87 17.00 -6.69
N LEU A 274 -6.86 15.85 -7.36
CA LEU A 274 -5.73 14.93 -7.49
C LEU A 274 -5.47 14.54 -8.96
N ASN A 275 -5.58 15.49 -9.88
CA ASN A 275 -5.43 15.25 -11.33
C ASN A 275 -4.05 14.70 -11.77
N ASN A 276 -3.01 14.83 -10.95
CA ASN A 276 -1.68 14.28 -11.20
C ASN A 276 -1.51 12.84 -10.69
N VAL A 277 -2.53 12.27 -10.01
CA VAL A 277 -2.49 10.91 -9.49
C VAL A 277 -2.85 9.92 -10.59
N VAL A 278 -1.93 8.99 -10.86
CA VAL A 278 -2.15 7.90 -11.82
C VAL A 278 -2.76 6.71 -11.07
N ALA A 279 -3.95 6.29 -11.48
CA ALA A 279 -4.65 5.16 -10.89
C ALA A 279 -4.31 3.84 -11.60
N TYR A 280 -4.07 2.79 -10.81
CA TYR A 280 -3.75 1.43 -11.26
C TYR A 280 -4.79 0.42 -10.74
N PRO A 281 -6.04 0.46 -11.23
CA PRO A 281 -7.05 -0.52 -10.87
C PRO A 281 -6.75 -1.90 -11.46
N MET A 282 -7.16 -2.95 -10.77
CA MET A 282 -6.82 -4.35 -11.13
C MET A 282 -7.48 -4.82 -12.44
N HIS A 283 -8.65 -4.27 -12.78
CA HIS A 283 -9.51 -4.74 -13.87
C HIS A 283 -9.35 -3.96 -15.18
N ILE A 284 -8.56 -2.87 -15.19
CA ILE A 284 -8.32 -2.08 -16.41
C ILE A 284 -7.00 -2.53 -17.03
N SER A 285 -7.00 -2.73 -18.34
CA SER A 285 -5.78 -2.99 -19.11
C SER A 285 -5.11 -1.67 -19.47
N SER A 286 -3.80 -1.56 -19.31
CA SER A 286 -2.91 -1.19 -20.42
C SER A 286 -1.48 -0.87 -19.97
N ASN A 287 -0.55 -1.62 -20.55
CA ASN A 287 0.66 -1.08 -21.15
C ASN A 287 0.92 -1.88 -22.44
N SER A 288 1.80 -1.40 -23.32
CA SER A 288 2.05 -1.97 -24.65
C SER A 288 2.59 -3.41 -24.66
N TYR A 289 2.85 -3.98 -23.48
CA TYR A 289 3.57 -5.25 -23.28
C TYR A 289 2.71 -6.36 -22.65
N GLY A 290 1.39 -6.17 -22.55
CA GLY A 290 0.48 -7.25 -22.14
C GLY A 290 0.51 -7.61 -20.64
N ARG A 291 1.07 -6.76 -19.77
CA ARG A 291 1.06 -6.93 -18.31
C ARG A 291 0.54 -5.68 -17.61
N THR A 292 -0.55 -5.78 -16.87
CA THR A 292 -1.09 -4.63 -16.13
C THR A 292 -0.19 -4.24 -14.96
N SER A 293 0.15 -2.95 -14.82
CA SER A 293 1.04 -2.49 -13.75
C SER A 293 0.52 -2.89 -12.36
N PHE A 294 1.41 -3.43 -11.54
CA PHE A 294 1.15 -3.95 -10.20
C PHE A 294 0.12 -5.08 -10.14
N SER A 295 -0.29 -5.69 -11.27
CA SER A 295 -1.43 -6.63 -11.29
C SER A 295 -1.15 -7.91 -10.49
N ASP A 296 0.09 -8.36 -10.52
CA ASP A 296 0.62 -9.52 -9.82
C ASP A 296 1.39 -9.12 -8.55
N ALA A 297 1.44 -7.83 -8.18
CA ALA A 297 2.07 -7.38 -6.94
C ALA A 297 1.19 -7.63 -5.71
N PHE A 298 -0.12 -7.80 -5.88
CA PHE A 298 -1.10 -8.00 -4.82
C PHE A 298 -1.96 -9.23 -5.10
N GLY A 299 -2.40 -9.92 -4.05
CA GLY A 299 -3.07 -11.21 -4.21
C GLY A 299 -2.12 -12.37 -4.52
N PHE A 300 -2.64 -13.60 -4.52
CA PHE A 300 -1.86 -14.78 -4.91
C PHE A 300 -2.25 -15.27 -6.29
N THR A 301 -1.28 -15.46 -7.16
CA THR A 301 -1.45 -16.16 -8.43
C THR A 301 -1.69 -17.65 -8.18
N GLU A 302 -2.29 -18.34 -9.13
CA GLU A 302 -2.49 -19.80 -9.03
C GLU A 302 -1.16 -20.54 -8.82
N THR A 303 -0.09 -20.10 -9.47
CA THR A 303 1.26 -20.65 -9.28
C THR A 303 1.74 -20.52 -7.85
N GLU A 304 1.54 -19.36 -7.21
CA GLU A 304 1.92 -19.14 -5.81
C GLU A 304 1.08 -20.00 -4.85
N VAL A 305 -0.23 -20.13 -5.11
CA VAL A 305 -1.10 -21.02 -4.32
C VAL A 305 -0.67 -22.48 -4.47
N LYS A 306 -0.30 -22.91 -5.68
CA LYS A 306 0.18 -24.26 -5.93
C LYS A 306 1.48 -24.54 -5.15
N SER A 307 2.46 -23.63 -5.21
CA SER A 307 3.70 -23.73 -4.44
C SER A 307 3.43 -23.85 -2.93
N LEU A 308 2.54 -23.01 -2.39
CA LEU A 308 2.10 -23.06 -0.98
C LEU A 308 1.50 -24.41 -0.59
N LEU A 309 0.65 -24.98 -1.43
CA LEU A 309 0.02 -26.27 -1.18
C LEU A 309 1.03 -27.44 -1.27
N GLU A 310 1.98 -27.38 -2.20
CA GLU A 310 3.04 -28.37 -2.34
C GLU A 310 3.91 -28.45 -1.08
N GLU A 311 4.30 -27.29 -0.52
CA GLU A 311 5.05 -27.23 0.75
C GLU A 311 4.29 -27.89 1.91
N LYS A 312 2.97 -27.78 1.93
CA LYS A 312 2.10 -28.36 2.96
C LYS A 312 1.61 -29.77 2.63
N LYS A 313 2.01 -30.35 1.49
CA LYS A 313 1.57 -31.66 0.98
C LYS A 313 0.04 -31.73 0.76
N LEU A 314 -0.55 -30.64 0.26
CA LEU A 314 -1.99 -30.46 0.01
C LEU A 314 -2.31 -30.18 -1.47
N SER A 315 -1.45 -30.60 -2.41
CA SER A 315 -1.58 -30.26 -3.83
C SER A 315 -2.93 -30.68 -4.45
N ASN A 316 -3.59 -31.70 -3.89
CA ASN A 316 -4.93 -32.15 -4.31
C ASN A 316 -6.07 -31.21 -3.90
N LYS A 317 -5.79 -30.12 -3.17
CA LYS A 317 -6.79 -29.15 -2.71
C LYS A 317 -6.89 -27.89 -3.55
N LEU A 318 -6.10 -27.79 -4.62
CA LEU A 318 -6.11 -26.62 -5.50
C LEU A 318 -7.49 -26.38 -6.14
N ASP A 319 -8.14 -27.44 -6.63
CA ASP A 319 -9.46 -27.31 -7.28
C ASP A 319 -10.56 -26.87 -6.29
N ASP A 320 -10.52 -27.41 -5.06
CA ASP A 320 -11.42 -27.00 -3.97
C ASP A 320 -11.24 -25.50 -3.67
N LEU A 321 -9.99 -25.04 -3.53
CA LEU A 321 -9.69 -23.62 -3.30
C LEU A 321 -10.02 -22.76 -4.52
N ARG A 322 -9.86 -23.27 -5.73
CA ARG A 322 -10.23 -22.56 -6.97
C ARG A 322 -11.74 -22.29 -6.99
N SER A 323 -12.55 -23.27 -6.60
CA SER A 323 -14.01 -23.12 -6.56
C SER A 323 -14.49 -22.06 -5.57
N TYR A 324 -13.74 -21.81 -4.49
CA TYR A 324 -14.23 -21.03 -3.35
C TYR A 324 -13.49 -19.69 -3.13
N TYR A 325 -12.23 -19.57 -3.55
CA TYR A 325 -11.39 -18.38 -3.32
C TYR A 325 -10.83 -17.74 -4.59
N ASN A 326 -11.03 -18.31 -5.78
CA ASN A 326 -10.55 -17.77 -7.06
C ASN A 326 -11.53 -16.78 -7.70
N GLY A 327 -11.93 -15.75 -6.95
CA GLY A 327 -12.99 -14.82 -7.36
C GLY A 327 -12.53 -13.62 -8.20
N TYR A 328 -11.23 -13.46 -8.48
CA TYR A 328 -10.70 -12.23 -9.06
C TYR A 328 -9.84 -12.48 -10.29
N ASN A 329 -10.08 -11.68 -11.34
CA ASN A 329 -9.29 -11.70 -12.57
C ASN A 329 -8.64 -10.34 -12.82
N THR A 330 -7.38 -10.35 -13.23
CA THR A 330 -6.75 -9.17 -13.80
C THR A 330 -7.30 -8.90 -15.19
N SER A 331 -7.05 -7.70 -15.71
CA SER A 331 -7.33 -7.36 -17.12
C SER A 331 -6.55 -8.20 -18.14
N THR A 332 -5.55 -8.96 -17.70
CA THR A 332 -4.77 -9.91 -18.51
C THR A 332 -5.24 -11.35 -18.33
N HIS A 333 -6.42 -11.56 -17.73
CA HIS A 333 -7.01 -12.88 -17.42
C HIS A 333 -6.16 -13.74 -16.47
N ILE A 334 -5.29 -13.12 -15.67
CA ILE A 334 -4.59 -13.83 -14.60
C ILE A 334 -5.56 -13.97 -13.42
N HIS A 335 -5.77 -15.21 -13.00
CA HIS A 335 -6.54 -15.57 -11.81
C HIS A 335 -5.77 -15.21 -10.54
N ILE A 336 -6.42 -14.46 -9.66
CA ILE A 336 -5.86 -13.99 -8.39
C ILE A 336 -6.75 -14.44 -7.23
N PHE A 337 -6.14 -15.16 -6.29
CA PHE A 337 -6.73 -15.60 -5.05
C PHE A 337 -6.58 -14.52 -3.97
N ASN A 338 -7.58 -14.44 -3.09
CA ASN A 338 -7.50 -13.62 -1.90
C ASN A 338 -6.46 -14.20 -0.91
N PRO A 339 -5.36 -13.47 -0.59
CA PRO A 339 -4.30 -13.96 0.29
C PRO A 339 -4.80 -14.37 1.66
N HIS A 340 -5.62 -13.54 2.30
CA HIS A 340 -6.13 -13.80 3.65
C HIS A 340 -6.97 -15.08 3.69
N SER A 341 -7.78 -15.34 2.66
CA SER A 341 -8.54 -16.59 2.58
C SER A 341 -7.64 -17.81 2.47
N ILE A 342 -6.62 -17.77 1.61
CA ILE A 342 -5.66 -18.88 1.44
C ILE A 342 -4.87 -19.12 2.73
N ILE A 343 -4.34 -18.06 3.31
CA ILE A 343 -3.60 -18.10 4.57
C ILE A 343 -4.50 -18.67 5.68
N SER A 344 -5.70 -18.13 5.83
CA SER A 344 -6.64 -18.58 6.85
C SER A 344 -7.02 -20.05 6.67
N TYR A 345 -7.19 -20.52 5.44
CA TYR A 345 -7.39 -21.94 5.16
C TYR A 345 -6.22 -22.78 5.68
N LEU A 346 -4.98 -22.41 5.35
CA LEU A 346 -3.78 -23.14 5.76
C LEU A 346 -3.59 -23.19 7.28
N TYR A 347 -3.96 -22.12 8.00
CA TYR A 347 -3.83 -22.07 9.47
C TYR A 347 -5.00 -22.72 10.22
N ASN A 348 -6.19 -22.77 9.63
CA ASN A 348 -7.38 -23.32 10.29
C ASN A 348 -7.60 -24.79 9.88
N ASN A 349 -6.56 -25.61 9.98
CA ASN A 349 -6.61 -27.05 9.70
C ASN A 349 -7.17 -27.38 8.29
N ASN A 350 -6.87 -26.54 7.29
CA ASN A 350 -7.28 -26.76 5.90
C ASN A 350 -8.82 -26.81 5.73
N MET A 351 -9.55 -26.04 6.57
CA MET A 351 -11.00 -25.91 6.47
C MET A 351 -11.37 -24.77 5.51
N ILE A 352 -12.25 -25.05 4.57
CA ILE A 352 -12.87 -24.02 3.73
C ILE A 352 -13.96 -23.32 4.55
N LYS A 353 -13.84 -21.99 4.67
CA LYS A 353 -14.80 -21.11 5.34
C LYS A 353 -14.86 -19.74 4.67
N ASP A 354 -15.86 -18.95 5.02
CA ASP A 354 -16.06 -17.56 4.61
C ASP A 354 -15.10 -16.57 5.30
N TYR A 355 -13.78 -16.77 5.14
CA TYR A 355 -12.75 -15.91 5.74
C TYR A 355 -12.79 -14.45 5.28
N TRP A 356 -13.51 -14.15 4.20
CA TRP A 356 -13.63 -12.81 3.63
C TRP A 356 -14.80 -12.00 4.24
N ILE A 357 -15.90 -12.66 4.64
CA ILE A 357 -17.13 -12.01 5.17
C ILE A 357 -16.90 -11.41 6.56
N ASN A 358 -16.12 -12.07 7.41
CA ASN A 358 -15.92 -11.66 8.81
C ASN A 358 -15.02 -10.40 8.98
N SER A 359 -14.65 -9.72 7.89
CA SER A 359 -13.53 -8.78 7.89
C SER A 359 -13.89 -7.28 7.78
N GLY A 360 -15.18 -6.91 7.65
CA GLY A 360 -15.62 -5.51 7.71
C GLY A 360 -17.14 -5.34 7.57
N PRO A 361 -17.70 -4.17 7.92
CA PRO A 361 -19.12 -3.91 7.75
C PRO A 361 -19.47 -4.01 6.26
N SER A 362 -20.39 -4.90 5.97
CA SER A 362 -20.97 -5.18 4.65
C SER A 362 -21.97 -4.12 4.19
N THR A 363 -22.13 -3.05 4.97
CA THR A 363 -23.19 -2.06 4.83
C THR A 363 -23.13 -1.34 3.50
N THR A 364 -21.93 -1.03 2.98
CA THR A 364 -21.74 -0.36 1.69
C THR A 364 -22.20 -1.24 0.52
N LEU A 365 -21.74 -2.49 0.46
CA LEU A 365 -22.14 -3.44 -0.59
C LEU A 365 -23.64 -3.73 -0.52
N VAL A 366 -24.18 -3.99 0.67
CA VAL A 366 -25.63 -4.18 0.88
C VAL A 366 -26.42 -2.95 0.43
N LYS A 367 -25.96 -1.73 0.75
CA LYS A 367 -26.59 -0.48 0.28
C LYS A 367 -26.57 -0.37 -1.24
N TYR A 368 -25.47 -0.74 -1.90
CA TYR A 368 -25.39 -0.72 -3.37
C TYR A 368 -26.25 -1.80 -4.01
N LEU A 369 -26.24 -3.03 -3.49
CA LEU A 369 -27.11 -4.12 -3.93
C LEU A 369 -28.59 -3.74 -3.78
N LYS A 370 -28.98 -3.12 -2.66
CA LYS A 370 -30.34 -2.58 -2.44
C LYS A 370 -30.71 -1.47 -3.45
N LYS A 371 -29.73 -0.69 -3.94
CA LYS A 371 -29.93 0.33 -4.98
C LYS A 371 -30.02 -0.24 -6.41
N CYS A 372 -29.42 -1.40 -6.67
CA CYS A 372 -29.45 -2.05 -7.99
C CYS A 372 -30.82 -2.67 -8.36
N GLY A 373 -31.76 -2.76 -7.41
CA GLY A 373 -33.09 -3.32 -7.65
C GLY A 373 -33.07 -4.82 -7.98
N PRO A 374 -34.21 -5.42 -8.40
CA PRO A 374 -34.34 -6.86 -8.69
C PRO A 374 -33.58 -7.34 -9.93
N ALA A 375 -32.75 -6.51 -10.56
CA ALA A 375 -32.05 -6.81 -11.80
C ALA A 375 -30.72 -7.58 -11.61
N ILE A 376 -30.45 -8.10 -10.40
CA ILE A 376 -29.25 -8.90 -10.15
C ILE A 376 -29.56 -10.38 -10.36
N GLU A 377 -29.55 -10.80 -11.62
CA GLU A 377 -29.56 -12.23 -11.97
C GLU A 377 -28.15 -12.82 -11.77
N GLY A 378 -28.05 -13.99 -11.11
CA GLY A 378 -26.82 -14.78 -11.04
C GLY A 378 -25.88 -14.50 -9.85
N LEU A 379 -26.34 -13.84 -8.78
CA LEU A 379 -25.60 -13.84 -7.51
C LEU A 379 -25.68 -15.23 -6.88
N PRO A 380 -24.54 -15.89 -6.56
CA PRO A 380 -24.59 -17.18 -5.88
C PRO A 380 -25.20 -17.05 -4.48
N ASP A 381 -26.03 -18.02 -4.11
CA ASP A 381 -26.88 -17.99 -2.91
C ASP A 381 -26.09 -17.68 -1.63
N ASN A 382 -24.86 -18.18 -1.52
CA ASN A 382 -23.99 -17.93 -0.38
C ASN A 382 -23.67 -16.43 -0.16
N ILE A 383 -23.55 -15.65 -1.24
CA ILE A 383 -23.37 -14.19 -1.16
C ILE A 383 -24.67 -13.55 -0.67
N LEU A 384 -25.82 -13.99 -1.18
CA LEU A 384 -27.12 -13.46 -0.80
C LEU A 384 -27.43 -13.71 0.70
N PHE A 385 -27.24 -14.94 1.16
CA PHE A 385 -27.47 -15.38 2.55
C PHE A 385 -26.48 -14.76 3.53
N SER A 386 -25.24 -14.47 3.12
CA SER A 386 -24.26 -13.80 3.99
C SER A 386 -24.55 -12.32 4.25
N TYR A 387 -25.38 -11.69 3.41
CA TYR A 387 -25.59 -10.24 3.40
C TYR A 387 -27.00 -9.77 3.71
N LEU A 388 -28.00 -10.66 3.64
CA LEU A 388 -29.38 -10.38 4.03
C LEU A 388 -29.76 -11.29 5.20
N PRO A 389 -30.06 -10.75 6.40
CA PRO A 389 -30.66 -11.54 7.47
C PRO A 389 -32.01 -12.09 7.00
N ASP A 390 -32.40 -13.28 7.47
CA ASP A 390 -33.66 -13.97 7.13
C ASP A 390 -34.93 -13.10 7.24
N SER A 391 -34.88 -11.99 7.99
CA SER A 391 -35.99 -11.05 8.16
C SER A 391 -36.22 -10.06 7.01
N ASP A 392 -35.27 -9.91 6.08
CA ASP A 392 -35.35 -8.93 4.96
C ASP A 392 -35.71 -9.59 3.60
N ILE A 393 -35.92 -10.92 3.56
CA ILE A 393 -36.26 -11.66 2.34
C ILE A 393 -37.77 -11.53 2.06
N SER A 394 -38.18 -10.32 1.66
CA SER A 394 -39.46 -10.08 0.98
C SER A 394 -39.23 -9.47 -0.42
N VAL A 395 -38.11 -9.80 -1.04
CA VAL A 395 -37.90 -9.57 -2.47
C VAL A 395 -38.30 -10.86 -3.18
N ASN A 396 -39.39 -10.80 -3.94
CA ASN A 396 -39.89 -11.89 -4.79
C ASN A 396 -38.81 -12.30 -5.82
N ILE A 397 -37.88 -13.16 -5.41
CA ILE A 397 -37.02 -13.90 -6.33
C ILE A 397 -37.86 -15.09 -6.78
N LYS A 398 -38.48 -14.97 -7.95
CA LYS A 398 -39.02 -16.15 -8.65
C LYS A 398 -37.83 -17.00 -9.06
N LEU A 399 -37.55 -18.03 -8.26
CA LEU A 399 -36.75 -19.17 -8.67
C LEU A 399 -37.45 -19.78 -9.89
N GLN A 400 -36.90 -19.57 -11.08
CA GLN A 400 -37.15 -20.51 -12.17
C GLN A 400 -36.25 -21.71 -11.92
N GLU A 401 -36.81 -22.70 -11.23
CA GLU A 401 -36.47 -24.09 -11.51
C GLU A 401 -36.64 -24.31 -13.01
N ASN A 402 -35.60 -24.77 -13.69
CA ASN A 402 -35.72 -25.53 -14.93
C ASN A 402 -34.46 -26.38 -15.13
N LEU A 403 -34.62 -27.65 -14.76
CA LEU A 403 -34.13 -28.91 -15.37
C LEU A 403 -32.63 -29.11 -15.60
#